data_AF-A0A0L0FW07-F1
#
_entry.id   AF-A0A0L0FW07-F1
#
_cell.length_a   1.000
_cell.length_b   1.000
_cell.length_c   1.000
_cell.angle_alpha   90.00
_cell.angle_beta   90.00
_cell.angle_gamma   90.00
#
_symmetry.space_group_name_H-M   'P 1'
#
loop_
_entity.id
_entity.type
_entity.pdbx_description
1 polymer ?
#
loop_
_entity_poly.entity_id
_entity_poly.type
_entity_poly.pdbx_seq_one_letter_code
_entity_poly.pdbx_strand_id
1 'polypeptide(L)'
;MSAIIEMGSTPHNEQEEQVFVRKSIKYVLPNDSVEAFIGRVEPKLPVSPFILPSGEVVTSQMNNSCYFDDDYLNMFKERVVKNEGAELYRVRWYGTSLKPVEDLFIERKRHHNYKQVHKYSNKKRLELPKEEMDRFLVGAPIEELNASKDKLAGDIQAAMVNLRPKIRTQYLRTSLMSGENKDLRITLDRDIMLFTEPQSWAEIAAADGMGQGRGVKMPFTVVEVKVAMVEGGRPECPDWIHTALMECNARKIKLSKYGYGCIQFFPMHAHPSPKWKTEVETWSEQLTSKPADITRAISLRDLGMLAPPAASLHVPTNGSNSNRYSDYWKDDSSQDFATVEIKSVDCNEKPLKKSSGKTRNIFRKAKRHGLNRRKYGKTDGKAFMANERTFLNYIQWTSSLATFCVGLLQIATGNEVLYVSSAIIAFCDVLIAYATIIYHLRRIYFVNNITSKGGRVPRSFNEWKVISTIMTVFFIAVNSYIIYLWTAQSSTSSGVANTIILQS
;
A
#
# COMPACT_ATOMS: atom_id res chain seq x y z
N MET A 1 51.32 -38.64 -8.29
CA MET A 1 50.51 -37.52 -8.79
C MET A 1 49.04 -37.92 -8.71
N SER A 2 48.38 -37.49 -7.64
CA SER A 2 46.95 -37.67 -7.41
C SER A 2 46.55 -36.62 -6.38
N ALA A 3 45.95 -35.52 -6.84
CA ALA A 3 45.53 -34.41 -5.98
C ALA A 3 44.04 -34.55 -5.66
N ILE A 4 43.76 -34.50 -4.37
CA ILE A 4 42.46 -34.64 -3.72
C ILE A 4 41.70 -33.32 -3.82
N ILE A 5 40.40 -33.42 -4.15
CA ILE A 5 39.43 -32.33 -4.20
C ILE A 5 38.99 -32.00 -2.76
N GLU A 6 39.15 -30.75 -2.33
CA GLU A 6 38.60 -30.25 -1.08
C GLU A 6 37.58 -29.12 -1.41
N MET A 7 36.29 -29.41 -1.18
CA MET A 7 35.21 -28.44 -1.31
C MET A 7 35.06 -27.66 0.00
N GLY A 8 35.59 -26.44 0.04
CA GLY A 8 35.35 -25.47 1.10
C GLY A 8 34.17 -24.55 0.76
N SER A 9 32.96 -24.92 1.17
CA SER A 9 31.80 -24.02 1.18
C SER A 9 31.87 -23.09 2.40
N THR A 10 32.32 -21.86 2.23
CA THR A 10 32.13 -20.81 3.24
C THR A 10 30.66 -20.37 3.25
N PRO A 11 29.94 -20.43 4.38
CA PRO A 11 28.57 -19.96 4.44
C PRO A 11 28.56 -18.44 4.30
N HIS A 12 28.00 -17.94 3.20
CA HIS A 12 27.58 -16.55 3.09
C HIS A 12 26.65 -16.27 4.27
N ASN A 13 27.11 -15.41 5.18
CA ASN A 13 26.32 -14.90 6.28
C ASN A 13 25.23 -14.02 5.66
N GLU A 14 24.07 -14.62 5.34
CA GLU A 14 22.84 -13.90 5.05
C GLU A 14 22.49 -13.09 6.31
N GLN A 15 23.06 -11.90 6.44
CA GLN A 15 22.50 -10.89 7.32
C GLN A 15 21.10 -10.61 6.78
N GLU A 16 20.09 -11.24 7.39
CA GLU A 16 18.69 -10.92 7.18
C GLU A 16 18.55 -9.40 7.28
N GLU A 17 18.43 -8.74 6.12
CA GLU A 17 18.24 -7.31 6.02
C GLU A 17 16.99 -7.00 6.85
N GLN A 18 17.17 -6.39 8.03
CA GLN A 18 16.03 -6.07 8.89
C GLN A 18 15.13 -5.14 8.11
N VAL A 19 13.99 -5.67 7.64
CA VAL A 19 13.00 -4.90 6.90
C VAL A 19 12.33 -3.94 7.90
N PHE A 20 12.95 -2.77 8.09
CA PHE A 20 12.40 -1.70 8.92
C PHE A 20 11.14 -1.17 8.26
N VAL A 21 9.98 -1.62 8.73
CA VAL A 21 8.70 -1.02 8.35
C VAL A 21 8.63 0.35 9.02
N ARG A 22 8.51 1.41 8.23
CA ARG A 22 8.31 2.79 8.72
C ARG A 22 6.89 3.25 8.43
N LYS A 23 6.32 4.02 9.34
CA LYS A 23 5.04 4.72 9.12
C LYS A 23 5.33 6.18 8.76
N SER A 24 4.62 6.69 7.77
CA SER A 24 4.68 8.10 7.38
C SER A 24 3.41 8.82 7.80
N ILE A 25 3.57 9.88 8.58
CA ILE A 25 2.51 10.77 9.05
C ILE A 25 2.68 12.09 8.31
N LYS A 26 1.60 12.60 7.72
CA LYS A 26 1.65 13.79 6.88
C LYS A 26 0.89 14.94 7.53
N TYR A 27 1.43 16.12 7.35
CA TYR A 27 0.87 17.39 7.75
C TYR A 27 0.94 18.37 6.60
N VAL A 28 0.03 19.33 6.60
CA VAL A 28 0.13 20.56 5.80
C VAL A 28 0.49 21.69 6.75
N LEU A 29 1.42 22.56 6.32
CA LEU A 29 2.00 23.63 7.11
C LEU A 29 1.95 24.93 6.29
N PRO A 30 1.52 26.07 6.83
CA PRO A 30 1.56 27.34 6.10
C PRO A 30 2.98 27.65 5.63
N ASN A 31 3.13 28.18 4.41
CA ASN A 31 4.45 28.47 3.83
C ASN A 31 5.27 29.42 4.72
N ASP A 32 4.62 30.43 5.30
CA ASP A 32 5.24 31.44 6.16
C ASP A 32 5.74 30.88 7.50
N SER A 33 5.29 29.68 7.88
CA SER A 33 5.64 29.03 9.14
C SER A 33 6.77 28.00 9.01
N VAL A 34 7.34 27.81 7.81
CA VAL A 34 8.39 26.82 7.56
C VAL A 34 9.64 27.10 8.39
N GLU A 35 10.18 28.31 8.35
CA GLU A 35 11.40 28.67 9.10
C GLU A 35 11.18 28.57 10.62
N ALA A 36 10.01 29.03 11.08
CA ALA A 36 9.61 28.94 12.48
C ALA A 36 9.52 27.47 12.97
N PHE A 37 9.06 26.56 12.11
CA PHE A 37 9.03 25.14 12.41
C PHE A 37 10.42 24.50 12.41
N ILE A 38 11.26 24.82 11.42
CA ILE A 38 12.64 24.32 11.35
C ILE A 38 13.42 24.73 12.60
N GLY A 39 13.39 26.00 13.00
CA GLY A 39 14.10 26.49 14.19
C GLY A 39 13.66 25.84 15.51
N ARG A 40 12.41 25.35 15.61
CA ARG A 40 11.93 24.60 16.78
C ARG A 40 12.43 23.15 16.81
N VAL A 41 12.67 22.56 15.64
CA VAL A 41 12.98 21.14 15.50
C VAL A 41 14.47 20.86 15.40
N GLU A 42 15.19 21.73 14.71
CA GLU A 42 16.63 21.62 14.43
C GLU A 42 17.51 21.35 15.67
N PRO A 43 17.25 21.94 16.85
CA PRO A 43 18.06 21.67 18.05
C PRO A 43 18.07 20.19 18.49
N LYS A 44 17.02 19.42 18.15
CA LYS A 44 16.90 17.99 18.50
C LYS A 44 17.06 17.07 17.29
N LEU A 45 16.80 17.56 16.09
CA LEU A 45 16.90 16.80 14.86
C LEU A 45 17.47 17.70 13.76
N PRO A 46 18.78 17.63 13.48
CA PRO A 46 19.44 18.59 12.60
C PRO A 46 18.98 18.43 11.14
N VAL A 47 19.14 19.50 10.37
CA VAL A 47 19.01 19.46 8.92
C VAL A 47 20.10 18.57 8.34
N SER A 48 19.69 17.62 7.52
CA SER A 48 20.57 16.72 6.79
C SER A 48 20.85 17.33 5.42
N PRO A 49 22.13 17.64 5.12
CA PRO A 49 22.50 18.26 3.86
C PRO A 49 22.37 17.28 2.69
N PHE A 50 22.19 17.82 1.50
CA PHE A 50 22.29 17.12 0.23
C PHE A 50 23.62 17.47 -0.43
N ILE A 51 24.24 16.48 -1.05
CA ILE A 51 25.41 16.67 -1.92
C ILE A 51 24.89 16.62 -3.35
N LEU A 52 25.03 17.73 -4.07
CA LEU A 52 24.66 17.81 -5.49
C LEU A 52 25.71 17.09 -6.36
N PRO A 53 25.38 16.73 -7.62
CA PRO A 53 26.35 16.17 -8.55
C PRO A 53 27.59 17.06 -8.78
N SER A 54 27.44 18.38 -8.61
CA SER A 54 28.54 19.35 -8.64
C SER A 54 29.50 19.25 -7.44
N GLY A 55 29.17 18.45 -6.42
CA GLY A 55 29.86 18.42 -5.12
C GLY A 55 29.39 19.50 -4.13
N GLU A 56 28.53 20.43 -4.56
CA GLU A 56 27.99 21.47 -3.69
C GLU A 56 27.09 20.88 -2.60
N VAL A 57 27.29 21.35 -1.37
CA VAL A 57 26.51 20.93 -0.20
C VAL A 57 25.39 21.94 0.05
N VAL A 58 24.14 21.49 -0.11
CA VAL A 58 22.95 22.33 0.04
C VAL A 58 22.02 21.81 1.12
N THR A 59 21.33 22.70 1.83
CA THR A 59 20.33 22.32 2.84
C THR A 59 19.01 21.86 2.23
N SER A 60 18.74 22.30 0.99
CA SER A 60 17.51 22.00 0.28
C SER A 60 17.77 21.65 -1.18
N GLN A 61 17.07 20.64 -1.71
CA GLN A 61 17.28 20.14 -3.07
C GLN A 61 15.99 20.23 -3.91
N MET A 62 16.12 20.73 -5.14
CA MET A 62 15.01 20.74 -6.11
C MET A 62 14.63 19.31 -6.52
N ASN A 63 13.35 18.98 -6.38
CA ASN A 63 12.78 17.68 -6.69
C ASN A 63 11.69 17.85 -7.74
N ASN A 64 11.80 17.10 -8.84
CA ASN A 64 10.75 17.02 -9.85
C ASN A 64 10.16 15.62 -9.85
N SER A 65 8.87 15.51 -10.14
CA SER A 65 8.19 14.23 -10.31
C SER A 65 7.06 14.39 -11.32
N CYS A 66 7.23 13.81 -12.49
CA CYS A 66 6.21 13.69 -13.53
C CYS A 66 5.35 12.46 -13.25
N TYR A 67 4.05 12.65 -13.00
CA TYR A 67 3.10 11.56 -12.78
C TYR A 67 2.46 11.12 -14.07
N PHE A 68 2.31 9.80 -14.21
CA PHE A 68 1.72 9.15 -15.38
C PHE A 68 0.35 8.60 -15.01
N ASP A 69 -0.62 8.81 -15.90
CA ASP A 69 -1.99 8.32 -15.77
C ASP A 69 -2.61 8.21 -17.18
N ASP A 70 -3.78 7.60 -17.26
CA ASP A 70 -4.55 7.61 -18.49
C ASP A 70 -5.36 8.91 -18.63
N ASP A 71 -6.02 9.07 -19.78
CA ASP A 71 -6.83 10.27 -20.07
C ASP A 71 -8.01 10.46 -19.11
N TYR A 72 -8.45 9.38 -18.46
CA TYR A 72 -9.58 9.37 -17.53
C TYR A 72 -9.16 9.44 -16.06
N LEU A 73 -7.87 9.57 -15.77
CA LEU A 73 -7.30 9.60 -14.41
C LEU A 73 -7.62 8.34 -13.59
N ASN A 74 -7.66 7.16 -14.22
CA ASN A 74 -8.03 5.94 -13.50
C ASN A 74 -7.03 5.57 -12.40
N MET A 75 -5.72 5.80 -12.59
CA MET A 75 -4.75 5.55 -11.52
C MET A 75 -5.03 6.45 -10.32
N PHE A 76 -5.32 7.74 -10.54
CA PHE A 76 -5.79 8.62 -9.47
C PHE A 76 -7.05 8.09 -8.77
N LYS A 77 -8.09 7.71 -9.52
CA LYS A 77 -9.38 7.25 -8.97
C LYS A 77 -9.21 6.02 -8.08
N GLU A 78 -8.51 5.01 -8.58
CA GLU A 78 -8.18 3.78 -7.84
C GLU A 78 -7.44 4.10 -6.53
N ARG A 79 -6.52 5.08 -6.56
CA ARG A 79 -5.77 5.54 -5.39
C ARG A 79 -6.62 6.34 -4.39
N VAL A 80 -7.65 7.04 -4.85
CA VAL A 80 -8.60 7.77 -3.99
C VAL A 80 -9.54 6.81 -3.28
N VAL A 81 -10.11 5.86 -4.03
CA VAL A 81 -10.99 4.81 -3.48
C VAL A 81 -10.21 3.86 -2.58
N LYS A 82 -8.89 3.75 -2.79
CA LYS A 82 -7.97 2.84 -2.07
C LYS A 82 -8.25 1.39 -2.39
N ASN A 83 -8.46 1.08 -3.67
CA ASN A 83 -8.58 -0.29 -4.13
C ASN A 83 -7.28 -1.06 -3.86
N GLU A 84 -7.44 -2.33 -3.52
CA GLU A 84 -6.31 -3.23 -3.29
C GLU A 84 -5.50 -3.37 -4.58
N GLY A 85 -4.18 -3.20 -4.49
CA GLY A 85 -3.32 -3.23 -5.66
C GLY A 85 -3.26 -1.92 -6.45
N ALA A 86 -4.03 -0.88 -6.09
CA ALA A 86 -4.03 0.39 -6.82
C ALA A 86 -2.64 1.02 -6.94
N GLU A 87 -2.22 1.31 -8.17
CA GLU A 87 -0.87 1.75 -8.50
C GLU A 87 -0.81 3.24 -8.82
N LEU A 88 0.40 3.79 -8.73
CA LEU A 88 0.68 5.14 -9.15
C LEU A 88 2.13 5.21 -9.64
N TYR A 89 2.30 5.75 -10.84
CA TYR A 89 3.56 5.79 -11.56
C TYR A 89 4.07 7.21 -11.65
N ARG A 90 5.38 7.37 -11.51
CA ARG A 90 6.03 8.67 -11.73
C ARG A 90 7.48 8.51 -12.12
N VAL A 91 7.95 9.45 -12.93
CA VAL A 91 9.36 9.63 -13.26
C VAL A 91 9.89 10.80 -12.45
N ARG A 92 11.02 10.61 -11.76
CA ARG A 92 11.63 11.61 -10.89
C ARG A 92 13.05 11.90 -11.32
N TRP A 93 13.40 13.17 -11.25
CA TRP A 93 14.76 13.68 -11.37
C TRP A 93 15.01 14.78 -10.33
N TYR A 94 16.29 15.09 -10.13
CA TYR A 94 16.75 16.11 -9.18
C TYR A 94 17.40 17.27 -9.94
N GLY A 95 17.34 18.46 -9.36
CA GLY A 95 17.86 19.69 -9.99
C GLY A 95 16.80 20.48 -10.75
N THR A 96 17.22 21.55 -11.42
CA THR A 96 16.33 22.48 -12.13
C THR A 96 16.16 22.16 -13.62
N SER A 97 17.03 21.32 -14.19
CA SER A 97 17.12 20.98 -15.61
C SER A 97 17.36 19.47 -15.76
N LEU A 98 16.97 18.89 -16.90
CA LEU A 98 17.21 17.49 -17.26
C LEU A 98 18.58 17.27 -17.92
N LYS A 99 19.20 18.29 -18.50
CA LYS A 99 20.52 18.21 -19.14
C LYS A 99 21.58 17.55 -18.25
N PRO A 100 21.81 17.98 -16.99
CA PRO A 100 22.83 17.38 -16.13
C PRO A 100 22.39 16.06 -15.47
N VAL A 101 21.17 15.59 -15.76
CA VAL A 101 20.65 14.35 -15.19
C VAL A 101 21.09 13.17 -16.07
N GLU A 102 21.86 12.27 -15.50
CA GLU A 102 22.24 11.00 -16.11
C GLU A 102 21.10 9.98 -15.96
N ASP A 103 20.71 9.70 -14.71
CA ASP A 103 19.68 8.71 -14.41
C ASP A 103 18.34 9.32 -13.97
N LEU A 104 17.26 8.76 -14.52
CA LEU A 104 15.89 8.98 -14.11
C LEU A 104 15.44 7.91 -13.12
N PHE A 105 14.56 8.31 -12.19
CA PHE A 105 13.97 7.41 -11.21
C PHE A 105 12.51 7.13 -11.51
N ILE A 106 12.25 5.97 -12.11
CA ILE A 106 10.91 5.50 -12.38
C ILE A 106 10.38 4.79 -11.15
N GLU A 107 9.39 5.40 -10.49
CA GLU A 107 8.85 4.93 -9.23
C GLU A 107 7.41 4.41 -9.37
N ARG A 108 7.17 3.20 -8.87
CA ARG A 108 5.84 2.61 -8.73
C ARG A 108 5.43 2.56 -7.26
N LYS A 109 4.26 3.10 -6.94
CA LYS A 109 3.65 3.00 -5.60
C LYS A 109 2.41 2.13 -5.65
N ARG A 110 2.45 0.96 -5.00
CA ARG A 110 1.30 0.04 -4.92
C ARG A 110 0.59 0.17 -3.59
N HIS A 111 -0.74 0.32 -3.62
CA HIS A 111 -1.56 0.29 -2.42
C HIS A 111 -1.77 -1.16 -1.98
N HIS A 112 -1.66 -1.39 -0.68
CA HIS A 112 -2.15 -2.59 -0.04
C HIS A 112 -2.99 -2.18 1.16
N ASN A 113 -4.19 -2.74 1.25
CA ASN A 113 -5.05 -2.65 2.41
C ASN A 113 -4.59 -3.69 3.43
N TYR A 114 -3.74 -3.25 4.36
CA TYR A 114 -3.16 -4.11 5.38
C TYR A 114 -4.21 -4.90 6.18
N LYS A 115 -5.41 -4.36 6.39
CA LYS A 115 -6.48 -5.07 7.12
C LYS A 115 -7.04 -6.26 6.34
N GLN A 116 -6.99 -6.22 5.00
CA GLN A 116 -7.52 -7.27 4.13
C GLN A 116 -6.45 -8.27 3.70
N VAL A 117 -5.29 -7.78 3.27
CA VAL A 117 -4.25 -8.63 2.65
C VAL A 117 -3.01 -8.81 3.52
N HIS A 118 -2.97 -8.21 4.72
CA HIS A 118 -1.82 -8.24 5.64
C HIS A 118 -0.49 -7.80 5.01
N LYS A 119 -0.55 -6.95 3.97
CA LYS A 119 0.60 -6.36 3.29
C LYS A 119 0.59 -4.84 3.46
N TYR A 120 1.76 -4.27 3.70
CA TYR A 120 1.92 -2.81 3.68
C TYR A 120 2.05 -2.32 2.25
N SER A 121 1.50 -1.13 1.98
CA SER A 121 1.71 -0.44 0.70
C SER A 121 3.21 -0.28 0.46
N ASN A 122 3.67 -0.58 -0.76
CA ASN A 122 5.09 -0.55 -1.10
C ASN A 122 5.39 0.48 -2.18
N LYS A 123 6.66 0.90 -2.20
CA LYS A 123 7.23 1.73 -3.25
C LYS A 123 8.42 0.96 -3.81
N LYS A 124 8.44 0.78 -5.12
CA LYS A 124 9.60 0.26 -5.85
C LYS A 124 10.11 1.35 -6.79
N ARG A 125 11.42 1.32 -7.06
CA ARG A 125 12.07 2.25 -7.98
C ARG A 125 12.95 1.49 -8.96
N LEU A 126 12.93 1.91 -10.20
CA LEU A 126 13.90 1.59 -11.23
C LEU A 126 14.73 2.85 -11.48
N GLU A 127 16.01 2.65 -11.75
CA GLU A 127 16.94 3.69 -12.17
C GLU A 127 17.20 3.39 -13.64
N LEU A 128 17.03 4.38 -14.50
CA LEU A 128 17.08 4.24 -15.95
C LEU A 128 17.88 5.41 -16.52
N PRO A 129 18.88 5.18 -17.38
CA PRO A 129 19.54 6.25 -18.12
C PRO A 129 18.51 7.10 -18.86
N LYS A 130 18.67 8.41 -18.82
CA LYS A 130 17.70 9.37 -19.39
C LYS A 130 17.43 9.09 -20.87
N GLU A 131 18.46 8.66 -21.60
CA GLU A 131 18.45 8.37 -23.03
C GLU A 131 17.58 7.15 -23.37
N GLU A 132 17.45 6.19 -22.45
CA GLU A 132 16.63 4.98 -22.61
C GLU A 132 15.13 5.23 -22.32
N MET A 133 14.76 6.42 -21.87
CA MET A 133 13.41 6.69 -21.40
C MET A 133 12.35 6.61 -22.51
N ASP A 134 12.66 7.11 -23.71
CA ASP A 134 11.73 7.02 -24.85
C ASP A 134 11.54 5.56 -25.29
N ARG A 135 12.64 4.79 -25.38
CA ARG A 135 12.61 3.34 -25.64
C ARG A 135 11.78 2.60 -24.61
N PHE A 136 11.95 2.95 -23.33
CA PHE A 136 11.18 2.36 -22.24
C PHE A 136 9.68 2.59 -22.41
N LEU A 137 9.26 3.83 -22.72
CA LEU A 137 7.84 4.19 -22.83
C LEU A 137 7.15 3.60 -24.07
N VAL A 138 7.89 3.23 -25.11
CA VAL A 138 7.33 2.52 -26.28
C VAL A 138 7.33 0.99 -26.12
N GLY A 139 7.81 0.47 -24.99
CA GLY A 139 7.84 -0.96 -24.71
C GLY A 139 9.04 -1.70 -25.32
N ALA A 140 10.05 -0.98 -25.79
CA ALA A 140 11.26 -1.60 -26.33
C ALA A 140 12.13 -2.18 -25.20
N PRO A 141 12.89 -3.27 -25.46
CA PRO A 141 13.82 -3.81 -24.48
C PRO A 141 14.92 -2.79 -24.16
N ILE A 142 15.24 -2.69 -22.87
CA ILE A 142 16.33 -1.86 -22.33
C ILE A 142 17.62 -2.70 -22.37
N GLU A 143 18.68 -2.17 -22.96
CA GLU A 143 19.95 -2.87 -23.12
C GLU A 143 20.77 -2.87 -21.82
N GLU A 144 20.76 -1.75 -21.08
CA GLU A 144 21.58 -1.54 -19.87
C GLU A 144 20.81 -1.80 -18.57
N LEU A 145 19.92 -2.80 -18.56
CA LEU A 145 19.16 -3.11 -17.37
C LEU A 145 19.88 -4.09 -16.44
N ASN A 146 19.93 -3.76 -15.16
CA ASN A 146 20.38 -4.67 -14.12
C ASN A 146 19.46 -5.91 -14.07
N ALA A 147 20.02 -7.10 -14.30
CA ALA A 147 19.28 -8.38 -14.35
C ALA A 147 18.36 -8.63 -13.12
N SER A 148 18.75 -8.13 -11.94
CA SER A 148 17.93 -8.25 -10.71
C SER A 148 16.63 -7.42 -10.75
N LYS A 149 16.58 -6.39 -11.59
CA LYS A 149 15.45 -5.47 -11.75
C LYS A 149 14.61 -5.76 -13.00
N ASP A 150 14.99 -6.71 -13.85
CA ASP A 150 14.30 -7.06 -15.11
C ASP A 150 12.80 -7.27 -14.93
N LYS A 151 12.41 -8.10 -13.96
CA LYS A 151 10.99 -8.34 -13.67
C LYS A 151 10.26 -7.06 -13.26
N LEU A 152 10.90 -6.22 -12.44
CA LEU A 152 10.29 -4.96 -12.01
C LEU A 152 10.17 -3.98 -13.17
N ALA A 153 11.19 -3.90 -14.03
CA ALA A 153 11.17 -3.05 -15.20
C ALA A 153 10.08 -3.49 -16.18
N GLY A 154 9.99 -4.78 -16.49
CA GLY A 154 8.94 -5.33 -17.34
C GLY A 154 7.53 -5.05 -16.79
N ASP A 155 7.31 -5.25 -15.48
CA ASP A 155 6.03 -4.91 -14.84
C ASP A 155 5.69 -3.41 -14.96
N ILE A 156 6.68 -2.53 -14.73
CA ILE A 156 6.46 -1.07 -14.80
C ILE A 156 6.25 -0.63 -16.25
N GLN A 157 7.03 -1.17 -17.18
CA GLN A 157 6.96 -0.87 -18.61
C GLN A 157 5.59 -1.23 -19.17
N ALA A 158 5.14 -2.48 -18.94
CA ALA A 158 3.86 -2.96 -19.41
C ALA A 158 2.69 -2.07 -18.96
N ALA A 159 2.78 -1.50 -17.75
CA ALA A 159 1.80 -0.53 -17.29
C ALA A 159 1.99 0.85 -17.95
N MET A 160 3.21 1.40 -17.95
CA MET A 160 3.49 2.78 -18.37
C MET A 160 3.35 3.02 -19.88
N VAL A 161 3.50 2.00 -20.73
CA VAL A 161 3.27 2.11 -22.19
C VAL A 161 1.85 2.60 -22.51
N ASN A 162 0.88 2.29 -21.65
CA ASN A 162 -0.52 2.70 -21.82
C ASN A 162 -0.86 4.02 -21.10
N LEU A 163 0.12 4.66 -20.48
CA LEU A 163 -0.07 5.89 -19.70
C LEU A 163 0.66 7.06 -20.36
N ARG A 164 0.24 8.27 -20.01
CA ARG A 164 0.87 9.50 -20.50
C ARG A 164 1.30 10.38 -19.33
N PRO A 165 2.31 11.24 -19.51
CA PRO A 165 2.56 12.32 -18.57
C PRO A 165 1.29 13.13 -18.33
N LYS A 166 0.95 13.41 -17.08
CA LYS A 166 -0.23 14.21 -16.72
C LYS A 166 0.10 15.44 -15.89
N ILE A 167 0.78 15.24 -14.77
CA ILE A 167 1.05 16.33 -13.81
C ILE A 167 2.49 16.25 -13.32
N ARG A 168 3.20 17.38 -13.42
CA ARG A 168 4.47 17.60 -12.75
C ARG A 168 4.24 18.12 -11.34
N THR A 169 4.94 17.57 -10.37
CA THR A 169 5.12 18.20 -9.06
C THR A 169 6.58 18.62 -8.93
N GLN A 170 6.82 19.91 -8.75
CA GLN A 170 8.13 20.50 -8.51
C GLN A 170 8.13 21.13 -7.12
N TYR A 171 9.16 20.90 -6.32
CA TYR A 171 9.26 21.47 -4.97
C TYR A 171 10.68 21.41 -4.45
N LEU A 172 10.95 22.27 -3.47
CA LEU A 172 12.22 22.29 -2.77
C LEU A 172 12.11 21.43 -1.50
N ARG A 173 12.97 20.41 -1.37
CA ARG A 173 12.94 19.50 -0.21
C ARG A 173 14.04 19.83 0.79
N THR A 174 13.65 19.98 2.04
CA THR A 174 14.56 19.94 3.21
C THR A 174 14.35 18.63 3.97
N SER A 175 15.41 17.98 4.42
CA SER A 175 15.36 16.74 5.20
C SER A 175 15.97 16.97 6.57
N LEU A 176 15.31 16.55 7.64
CA LEU A 176 15.86 16.55 9.00
C LEU A 176 15.99 15.11 9.47
N MET A 177 17.21 14.72 9.83
CA MET A 177 17.53 13.39 10.33
C MET A 177 18.83 13.44 11.13
N SER A 178 18.92 12.61 12.16
CA SER A 178 20.16 12.41 12.91
C SER A 178 20.98 11.29 12.26
N GLY A 179 22.31 11.44 12.22
CA GLY A 179 23.21 10.38 11.77
C GLY A 179 23.17 9.14 12.67
N GLU A 180 22.94 9.35 13.97
CA GLU A 180 22.87 8.29 14.99
C GLU A 180 21.52 7.58 14.98
N ASN A 181 20.42 8.34 14.87
CA ASN A 181 19.07 7.80 14.93
C ASN A 181 18.40 7.78 13.54
N LYS A 182 18.39 6.59 12.93
CA LYS A 182 17.72 6.33 11.64
C LYS A 182 16.23 6.02 11.76
N ASP A 183 15.68 5.97 12.98
CA ASP A 183 14.26 5.65 13.21
C ASP A 183 13.34 6.84 12.95
N LEU A 184 13.89 8.05 12.92
CA LEU A 184 13.15 9.29 12.74
C LEU A 184 13.72 10.11 11.59
N ARG A 185 12.85 10.48 10.65
CA ARG A 185 13.18 11.43 9.58
C ARG A 185 11.99 12.34 9.31
N ILE A 186 12.25 13.63 9.17
CA ILE A 186 11.25 14.60 8.71
C ILE A 186 11.66 15.08 7.32
N THR A 187 10.70 15.21 6.42
CA THR A 187 10.91 15.87 5.13
C THR A 187 9.89 16.98 4.96
N LEU A 188 10.36 18.16 4.59
CA LEU A 188 9.54 19.30 4.22
C LEU A 188 9.65 19.51 2.72
N ASP A 189 8.50 19.54 2.05
CA ASP A 189 8.41 19.88 0.64
C ASP A 189 7.74 21.26 0.54
N ARG A 190 8.55 22.31 0.35
CA ARG A 190 8.11 23.72 0.26
C ARG A 190 8.11 24.22 -1.18
N ASP A 191 7.49 25.38 -1.39
CA ASP A 191 7.35 26.03 -2.71
C ASP A 191 6.86 25.05 -3.79
N ILE A 192 5.82 24.29 -3.44
CA ILE A 192 5.31 23.24 -4.33
C ILE A 192 4.58 23.89 -5.50
N MET A 193 5.13 23.70 -6.69
CA MET A 193 4.55 24.06 -7.98
C MET A 193 4.01 22.81 -8.67
N LEU A 194 2.83 22.95 -9.26
CA LEU A 194 2.17 21.91 -10.03
C LEU A 194 2.03 22.39 -11.46
N PHE A 195 2.33 21.54 -12.44
CA PHE A 195 2.16 21.85 -13.86
C PHE A 195 1.38 20.74 -14.55
N THR A 196 0.53 21.07 -15.51
CA THR A 196 0.07 20.09 -16.50
C THR A 196 1.23 19.72 -17.41
N GLU A 197 1.40 18.44 -17.69
CA GLU A 197 2.44 17.92 -18.59
C GLU A 197 1.91 17.84 -20.04
N PRO A 198 2.81 17.88 -21.04
CA PRO A 198 2.46 17.56 -22.43
C PRO A 198 2.09 16.07 -22.57
N GLN A 199 1.64 15.67 -23.77
CA GLN A 199 1.16 14.31 -24.02
C GLN A 199 2.29 13.27 -24.13
N SER A 200 3.52 13.71 -24.44
CA SER A 200 4.67 12.83 -24.67
C SER A 200 5.87 13.17 -23.79
N TRP A 201 6.72 12.17 -23.53
CA TRP A 201 7.98 12.38 -22.82
C TRP A 201 9.01 13.13 -23.66
N ALA A 202 9.04 12.91 -24.98
CA ALA A 202 9.93 13.63 -25.88
C ALA A 202 9.78 15.16 -25.79
N GLU A 203 8.55 15.66 -25.64
CA GLU A 203 8.29 17.10 -25.42
C GLU A 203 8.87 17.59 -24.08
N ILE A 204 8.75 16.78 -23.01
CA ILE A 204 9.34 17.08 -21.70
C ILE A 204 10.86 17.15 -21.78
N ALA A 205 11.48 16.19 -22.47
CA ALA A 205 12.92 16.12 -22.65
C ALA A 205 13.43 17.28 -23.50
N ALA A 206 12.74 17.61 -24.60
CA ALA A 206 13.07 18.74 -25.47
C ALA A 206 12.98 20.09 -24.73
N ALA A 207 12.04 20.22 -23.79
CA ALA A 207 11.91 21.38 -22.91
C ALA A 207 12.87 21.38 -21.71
N ASP A 208 13.84 20.47 -21.66
CA ASP A 208 14.81 20.35 -20.58
C ASP A 208 14.16 20.17 -19.19
N GLY A 209 12.99 19.54 -19.14
CA GLY A 209 12.26 19.38 -17.89
C GLY A 209 11.73 20.69 -17.30
N MET A 210 11.57 21.74 -18.13
CA MET A 210 10.84 22.96 -17.79
C MET A 210 9.32 22.71 -17.86
N GLY A 211 8.56 23.32 -16.95
CA GLY A 211 7.10 23.17 -16.93
C GLY A 211 6.48 23.93 -18.08
N GLN A 212 5.78 23.25 -18.99
CA GLN A 212 5.24 23.86 -20.22
C GLN A 212 3.74 24.20 -20.11
N GLY A 213 2.98 23.49 -19.28
CA GLY A 213 1.55 23.66 -19.16
C GLY A 213 1.11 24.68 -18.10
N ARG A 214 -0.17 24.63 -17.75
CA ARG A 214 -0.76 25.48 -16.70
C ARG A 214 -0.05 25.22 -15.37
N GLY A 215 0.44 26.28 -14.73
CA GLY A 215 1.12 26.23 -13.44
C GLY A 215 0.25 26.72 -12.28
N VAL A 216 0.25 26.02 -11.15
CA VAL A 216 -0.40 26.45 -9.89
C VAL A 216 0.56 26.24 -8.71
N LYS A 217 0.71 27.28 -7.87
CA LYS A 217 1.43 27.18 -6.59
C LYS A 217 0.49 26.64 -5.51
N MET A 218 0.93 25.62 -4.77
CA MET A 218 0.19 25.18 -3.58
C MET A 218 0.37 26.19 -2.44
N PRO A 219 -0.71 26.55 -1.71
CA PRO A 219 -0.65 27.61 -0.69
C PRO A 219 0.04 27.19 0.62
N PHE A 220 0.51 25.95 0.71
CA PHE A 220 1.11 25.39 1.93
C PHE A 220 2.21 24.38 1.58
N THR A 221 3.06 24.12 2.58
CA THR A 221 4.13 23.14 2.58
C THR A 221 3.61 21.79 3.05
N VAL A 222 4.16 20.70 2.51
CA VAL A 222 3.83 19.34 2.96
C VAL A 222 4.95 18.80 3.83
N VAL A 223 4.63 18.49 5.09
CA VAL A 223 5.56 17.89 6.05
C VAL A 223 5.25 16.40 6.18
N GLU A 224 6.27 15.55 6.09
CA GLU A 224 6.15 14.11 6.28
C GLU A 224 7.11 13.65 7.39
N VAL A 225 6.54 13.16 8.49
CA VAL A 225 7.26 12.58 9.63
C VAL A 225 7.29 11.06 9.45
N LYS A 226 8.48 10.49 9.30
CA LYS A 226 8.73 9.05 9.13
C LYS A 226 9.29 8.50 10.43
N VAL A 227 8.55 7.57 11.02
CA VAL A 227 8.89 6.93 12.28
C VAL A 227 8.98 5.42 12.06
N ALA A 228 10.02 4.77 12.60
CA ALA A 228 10.13 3.32 12.62
C ALA A 228 8.97 2.68 13.39
N MET A 229 8.47 1.54 12.91
CA MET A 229 7.47 0.78 13.64
C MET A 229 8.14 0.05 14.81
N VAL A 230 7.64 0.29 16.02
CA VAL A 230 8.00 -0.50 17.21
C VAL A 230 7.03 -1.69 17.31
N GLU A 231 7.54 -2.88 17.58
CA GLU A 231 6.72 -4.08 17.76
C GLU A 231 5.65 -3.88 18.84
N GLY A 232 4.38 -4.16 18.51
CA GLY A 232 3.25 -4.05 19.44
C GLY A 232 2.71 -2.62 19.67
N GLY A 233 3.39 -1.59 19.17
CA GLY A 233 2.98 -0.19 19.29
C GLY A 233 2.28 0.36 18.03
N ARG A 234 1.51 1.45 18.19
CA ARG A 234 1.15 2.32 17.07
C ARG A 234 2.25 3.39 16.97
N PRO A 235 3.01 3.47 15.87
CA PRO A 235 3.96 4.56 15.70
C PRO A 235 3.19 5.86 15.56
N GLU A 236 3.53 6.79 16.43
CA GLU A 236 2.97 8.12 16.54
C GLU A 236 4.06 9.16 16.34
N CYS A 237 3.66 10.36 15.97
CA CYS A 237 4.57 11.47 15.86
C CYS A 237 5.09 11.78 17.27
N PRO A 238 6.41 11.88 17.52
CA PRO A 238 6.91 12.29 18.83
C PRO A 238 6.27 13.60 19.28
N ASP A 239 5.92 13.70 20.57
CA ASP A 239 5.13 14.82 21.10
C ASP A 239 5.77 16.17 20.83
N TRP A 240 7.09 16.28 20.98
CA TRP A 240 7.80 17.53 20.72
C TRP A 240 7.73 17.99 19.26
N ILE A 241 7.67 17.07 18.29
CA ILE A 241 7.44 17.40 16.86
C ILE A 241 5.98 17.77 16.66
N HIS A 242 5.06 17.03 17.30
CA HIS A 242 3.63 17.31 17.21
C HIS A 242 3.31 18.72 17.74
N THR A 243 3.84 19.08 18.92
CA THR A 243 3.69 20.40 19.51
C THR A 243 4.26 21.48 18.59
N ALA A 244 5.49 21.30 18.08
CA ALA A 244 6.09 22.25 17.14
C ALA A 244 5.24 22.46 15.86
N LEU A 245 4.65 21.38 15.33
CA LEU A 245 3.73 21.46 14.18
C LEU A 245 2.45 22.24 14.52
N MET A 246 1.82 21.96 15.67
CA MET A 246 0.58 22.62 16.07
C MET A 246 0.79 24.11 16.38
N GLU A 247 1.89 24.47 17.03
CA GLU A 247 2.28 25.87 17.27
C GLU A 247 2.52 26.64 15.98
N CYS A 248 2.97 25.96 14.92
CA CYS A 248 3.14 26.51 13.59
C CYS A 248 1.86 26.39 12.73
N ASN A 249 0.71 26.20 13.37
CA ASN A 249 -0.61 26.15 12.74
C ASN A 249 -0.78 25.05 11.67
N ALA A 250 -0.03 23.95 11.78
CA ALA A 250 -0.14 22.82 10.87
C ALA A 250 -1.42 22.00 11.09
N ARG A 251 -1.87 21.29 10.04
CA ARG A 251 -2.99 20.34 10.11
C ARG A 251 -2.55 18.95 9.69
N LYS A 252 -3.03 17.93 10.41
CA LYS A 252 -2.69 16.52 10.16
C LYS A 252 -3.49 15.96 8.98
N ILE A 253 -3.12 16.35 7.76
CA ILE A 253 -3.81 15.97 6.53
C ILE A 253 -2.96 15.04 5.67
N LYS A 254 -3.51 13.88 5.31
CA LYS A 254 -2.84 12.93 4.40
C LYS A 254 -3.02 13.34 2.93
N LEU A 255 -2.32 14.39 2.53
CA LEU A 255 -2.39 14.95 1.20
C LEU A 255 -1.58 14.15 0.14
N SER A 256 -2.12 14.11 -1.08
CA SER A 256 -1.41 13.70 -2.30
C SER A 256 -1.14 14.93 -3.17
N LYS A 257 0.14 15.26 -3.43
CA LYS A 257 0.50 16.36 -4.35
C LYS A 257 -0.09 16.14 -5.75
N TYR A 258 0.03 14.92 -6.27
CA TYR A 258 -0.59 14.52 -7.54
C TYR A 258 -2.10 14.70 -7.51
N GLY A 259 -2.75 14.20 -6.44
CA GLY A 259 -4.21 14.30 -6.32
C GLY A 259 -4.72 15.74 -6.19
N TYR A 260 -3.94 16.63 -5.58
CA TYR A 260 -4.25 18.06 -5.57
C TYR A 260 -4.19 18.63 -6.99
N GLY A 261 -3.14 18.32 -7.75
CA GLY A 261 -3.05 18.71 -9.16
C GLY A 261 -4.20 18.17 -10.03
N CYS A 262 -4.62 16.91 -9.83
CA CYS A 262 -5.74 16.33 -10.56
C CYS A 262 -7.02 17.15 -10.37
N ILE A 263 -7.30 17.53 -9.12
CA ILE A 263 -8.49 18.31 -8.76
C ILE A 263 -8.43 19.72 -9.37
N GLN A 264 -7.25 20.36 -9.36
CA GLN A 264 -7.07 21.72 -9.87
C GLN A 264 -7.13 21.80 -11.41
N PHE A 265 -6.53 20.84 -12.10
CA PHE A 265 -6.40 20.90 -13.57
C PHE A 265 -7.48 20.14 -14.32
N PHE A 266 -8.04 19.08 -13.71
CA PHE A 266 -8.97 18.15 -14.37
C PHE A 266 -10.20 17.86 -13.50
N PRO A 267 -10.95 18.88 -13.02
CA PRO A 267 -12.05 18.69 -12.08
C PRO A 267 -13.12 17.71 -12.58
N MET A 268 -13.45 17.74 -13.88
CA MET A 268 -14.44 16.84 -14.48
C MET A 268 -14.04 15.36 -14.43
N HIS A 269 -12.75 15.05 -14.51
CA HIS A 269 -12.25 13.67 -14.47
C HIS A 269 -11.86 13.23 -13.05
N ALA A 270 -11.57 14.17 -12.15
CA ALA A 270 -11.07 13.91 -10.80
C ALA A 270 -12.17 13.54 -9.79
N HIS A 271 -13.02 12.57 -10.17
CA HIS A 271 -14.07 11.99 -9.34
C HIS A 271 -13.88 10.47 -9.18
N PRO A 272 -14.01 9.91 -7.97
CA PRO A 272 -14.48 10.57 -6.74
C PRO A 272 -13.43 11.53 -6.14
N SER A 273 -13.90 12.56 -5.44
CA SER A 273 -13.01 13.52 -4.78
C SER A 273 -12.32 12.92 -3.55
N PRO A 274 -11.05 13.26 -3.28
CA PRO A 274 -10.33 12.80 -2.09
C PRO A 274 -10.96 13.30 -0.80
N LYS A 275 -10.93 12.48 0.26
CA LYS A 275 -11.47 12.84 1.59
C LYS A 275 -10.89 14.12 2.19
N TRP A 276 -9.65 14.46 1.85
CA TRP A 276 -8.98 15.65 2.35
C TRP A 276 -9.36 16.94 1.61
N LYS A 277 -10.10 16.87 0.48
CA LYS A 277 -10.35 18.02 -0.40
C LYS A 277 -10.99 19.18 0.37
N THR A 278 -12.16 18.95 0.95
CA THR A 278 -12.93 19.97 1.69
C THR A 278 -12.13 20.52 2.87
N GLU A 279 -11.47 19.65 3.65
CA GLU A 279 -10.66 20.07 4.80
C GLU A 279 -9.51 21.00 4.38
N VAL A 280 -8.85 20.69 3.26
CA VAL A 280 -7.74 21.49 2.73
C VAL A 280 -8.23 22.80 2.14
N GLU A 281 -9.35 22.82 1.42
CA GLU A 281 -9.93 24.03 0.83
C GLU A 281 -10.31 25.03 1.92
N THR A 282 -11.12 24.60 2.90
CA THR A 282 -11.51 25.44 4.04
C THR A 282 -10.31 25.94 4.83
N TRP A 283 -9.32 25.08 5.08
CA TRP A 283 -8.12 25.50 5.80
C TRP A 283 -7.25 26.48 4.99
N SER A 284 -7.18 26.32 3.66
CA SER A 284 -6.40 27.22 2.80
C SER A 284 -7.04 28.61 2.70
N GLU A 285 -8.37 28.68 2.62
CA GLU A 285 -9.12 29.95 2.62
C GLU A 285 -8.83 30.77 3.89
N GLN A 286 -8.78 30.11 5.05
CA GLN A 286 -8.42 30.73 6.34
C GLN A 286 -6.99 31.30 6.38
N LEU A 287 -6.07 30.75 5.57
CA LEU A 287 -4.72 31.29 5.47
C LEU A 287 -4.69 32.56 4.61
N THR A 288 -5.47 32.59 3.53
CA THR A 288 -5.56 33.74 2.61
C THR A 288 -6.42 34.89 3.14
N SER A 289 -7.36 34.63 4.04
CA SER A 289 -8.25 35.65 4.62
C SER A 289 -7.58 36.48 5.73
N LYS A 290 -6.37 36.12 6.16
CA LYS A 290 -5.56 36.99 7.03
C LYS A 290 -4.99 38.12 6.16
N PRO A 291 -5.12 39.40 6.54
CA PRO A 291 -4.51 40.47 5.78
C PRO A 291 -3.00 40.20 5.68
N ALA A 292 -2.51 40.03 4.45
CA ALA A 292 -1.10 39.84 4.21
C ALA A 292 -0.36 41.07 4.74
N ASP A 293 0.59 40.87 5.66
CA ASP A 293 1.55 41.91 6.02
C ASP A 293 2.34 42.28 4.74
N ILE A 294 1.96 43.41 4.14
CA ILE A 294 2.45 43.94 2.86
C ILE A 294 3.99 44.10 2.84
N THR A 295 4.63 44.08 4.01
CA THR A 295 6.06 44.25 4.21
C THR A 295 6.93 43.07 3.71
N ARG A 296 6.40 41.83 3.64
CA ARG A 296 7.20 40.64 3.24
C ARG A 296 7.22 40.36 1.74
N ALA A 297 6.19 40.79 1.00
CA ALA A 297 6.12 40.57 -0.45
C ALA A 297 7.16 41.36 -1.24
N ILE A 298 7.70 42.44 -0.65
CA ILE A 298 8.71 43.31 -1.26
C ILE A 298 10.09 42.61 -1.27
N SER A 299 10.45 41.83 -0.24
CA SER A 299 11.81 41.27 -0.12
C SER A 299 12.11 40.07 -1.03
N LEU A 300 11.09 39.41 -1.59
CA LEU A 300 11.27 38.25 -2.48
C LEU A 300 11.40 38.62 -3.96
N ARG A 301 11.03 39.85 -4.34
CA ARG A 301 11.24 40.37 -5.71
C ARG A 301 12.69 40.79 -5.95
N ASP A 302 13.40 41.23 -4.89
CA ASP A 302 14.78 41.73 -4.98
C ASP A 302 15.86 40.63 -5.10
N LEU A 303 15.50 39.34 -5.02
CA LEU A 303 16.46 38.22 -5.10
C LEU A 303 16.54 37.54 -6.48
N GLY A 304 15.87 38.05 -7.52
CA GLY A 304 16.12 37.64 -8.92
C GLY A 304 15.89 36.14 -9.27
N MET A 305 15.21 35.37 -8.42
CA MET A 305 15.08 33.89 -8.54
C MET A 305 13.76 33.42 -9.19
N LEU A 306 12.96 34.30 -9.79
CA LEU A 306 11.70 33.95 -10.46
C LEU A 306 11.61 34.63 -11.83
N ALA A 307 11.36 33.83 -12.87
CA ALA A 307 11.08 34.34 -14.21
C ALA A 307 9.81 35.22 -14.19
N PRO A 308 9.77 36.32 -14.98
CA PRO A 308 8.59 37.16 -15.05
C PRO A 308 7.39 36.35 -15.59
N PRO A 309 6.17 36.56 -15.06
CA PRO A 309 5.00 35.94 -15.65
C PRO A 309 4.82 36.48 -17.08
N ALA A 310 4.66 35.56 -18.03
CA ALA A 310 4.17 35.92 -19.36
C ALA A 310 2.85 36.69 -19.20
N ALA A 311 2.77 37.82 -19.92
CA ALA A 311 1.70 38.81 -19.82
C ALA A 311 0.31 38.17 -19.76
N SER A 312 -0.44 38.50 -18.70
CA SER A 312 -1.87 38.27 -18.63
C SER A 312 -2.54 39.07 -19.75
N LEU A 313 -3.05 38.39 -20.77
CA LEU A 313 -4.00 38.97 -21.71
C LEU A 313 -5.24 39.40 -20.93
N HIS A 314 -5.43 40.72 -20.87
CA HIS A 314 -6.67 41.38 -20.47
C HIS A 314 -7.84 40.79 -21.25
N VAL A 315 -8.83 40.27 -20.54
CA VAL A 315 -10.20 40.14 -21.07
C VAL A 315 -10.88 41.49 -20.79
N PRO A 316 -11.24 42.29 -21.81
CA PRO A 316 -12.00 43.50 -21.57
C PRO A 316 -13.47 43.15 -21.39
N THR A 317 -14.04 43.60 -20.28
CA THR A 317 -15.47 43.70 -20.05
C THR A 317 -16.03 44.86 -20.88
N ASN A 318 -17.00 44.60 -21.76
CA ASN A 318 -17.94 45.61 -22.24
C ASN A 318 -19.33 44.99 -22.43
N GLY A 319 -20.33 45.70 -21.91
CA GLY A 319 -21.69 45.21 -21.70
C GLY A 319 -22.67 45.38 -22.87
N SER A 320 -23.94 45.10 -22.53
CA SER A 320 -25.15 44.96 -23.37
C SER A 320 -25.16 43.68 -24.23
N ASN A 321 -26.20 42.84 -24.29
CA ASN A 321 -27.62 43.15 -24.26
C ASN A 321 -28.44 41.88 -23.90
N SER A 322 -29.59 42.14 -23.25
CA SER A 322 -30.88 41.42 -23.30
C SER A 322 -31.05 39.94 -22.89
N ASN A 323 -31.98 39.75 -21.93
CA ASN A 323 -33.00 38.69 -21.80
C ASN A 323 -32.50 37.25 -21.56
N ARG A 324 -33.00 36.46 -20.59
CA ARG A 324 -34.40 36.26 -20.20
C ARG A 324 -34.46 35.27 -19.00
N TYR A 325 -35.50 35.40 -18.16
CA TYR A 325 -35.99 34.51 -17.07
C TYR A 325 -35.18 34.46 -15.75
N SER A 326 -35.67 35.06 -14.65
CA SER A 326 -36.70 34.57 -13.68
C SER A 326 -36.14 33.43 -12.80
N ASP A 327 -36.25 33.38 -11.47
CA ASP A 327 -37.04 34.12 -10.48
C ASP A 327 -36.55 33.73 -9.05
N TYR A 328 -36.76 34.64 -8.09
CA TYR A 328 -37.02 34.46 -6.64
C TYR A 328 -35.98 33.66 -5.79
N TRP A 329 -35.46 34.14 -4.65
CA TRP A 329 -36.12 34.82 -3.53
C TRP A 329 -35.19 35.85 -2.85
N LYS A 330 -35.76 37.02 -2.55
CA LYS A 330 -35.34 37.91 -1.45
C LYS A 330 -36.04 37.44 -0.18
N ASP A 331 -35.39 37.55 0.98
CA ASP A 331 -35.93 38.43 2.01
C ASP A 331 -34.91 38.86 3.06
N ASP A 332 -35.21 40.06 3.51
CA ASP A 332 -34.50 41.04 4.30
C ASP A 332 -34.73 40.80 5.81
N SER A 333 -33.79 41.19 6.65
CA SER A 333 -34.03 41.72 8.01
C SER A 333 -32.72 41.94 8.76
N SER A 334 -32.31 43.20 8.76
CA SER A 334 -31.55 43.87 9.80
C SER A 334 -32.07 43.58 11.22
N GLN A 335 -31.18 43.27 12.17
CA GLN A 335 -31.28 43.77 13.55
C GLN A 335 -29.89 44.01 14.16
N ASP A 336 -29.79 45.19 14.76
CA ASP A 336 -28.64 45.79 15.42
C ASP A 336 -28.41 45.29 16.87
N PHE A 337 -27.20 45.59 17.35
CA PHE A 337 -26.80 45.85 18.75
C PHE A 337 -26.58 44.67 19.72
N ALA A 338 -25.31 44.49 20.17
CA ALA A 338 -24.87 44.92 21.51
C ALA A 338 -23.40 44.55 21.78
N THR A 339 -22.59 45.58 22.02
CA THR A 339 -21.27 45.54 22.66
C THR A 339 -21.37 45.07 24.11
N VAL A 340 -20.48 44.17 24.55
CA VAL A 340 -20.22 43.91 25.97
C VAL A 340 -18.71 43.87 26.22
N GLU A 341 -18.30 44.68 27.21
CA GLU A 341 -16.94 44.97 27.63
C GLU A 341 -16.21 43.82 28.36
N ILE A 342 -14.89 43.94 28.33
CA ILE A 342 -13.86 43.10 28.93
C ILE A 342 -13.82 43.27 30.46
N LYS A 343 -13.60 42.18 31.19
CA LYS A 343 -13.04 42.21 32.56
C LYS A 343 -11.81 41.31 32.66
N SER A 344 -10.65 41.94 32.84
CA SER A 344 -9.36 41.34 33.19
C SER A 344 -9.31 40.96 34.67
N VAL A 345 -8.77 39.79 35.00
CA VAL A 345 -8.42 39.40 36.38
C VAL A 345 -6.94 39.04 36.44
N ASP A 346 -6.19 39.90 37.12
CA ASP A 346 -4.81 39.71 37.58
C ASP A 346 -4.80 38.96 38.91
N CYS A 347 -3.89 38.00 39.09
CA CYS A 347 -3.52 37.48 40.41
C CYS A 347 -2.03 37.13 40.47
N ASN A 348 -1.27 37.94 41.21
CA ASN A 348 0.15 37.83 41.51
C ASN A 348 0.42 36.82 42.66
N GLU A 349 1.62 36.22 42.66
CA GLU A 349 2.11 35.20 43.59
C GLU A 349 2.28 35.63 45.05
N LYS A 350 2.16 34.68 46.01
CA LYS A 350 2.95 34.64 47.27
C LYS A 350 3.26 33.19 47.72
N PRO A 351 4.37 32.96 48.46
CA PRO A 351 5.08 31.67 48.50
C PRO A 351 4.78 30.83 49.75
N LEU A 352 4.88 29.48 49.65
CA LEU A 352 4.85 28.59 50.82
C LEU A 352 5.97 27.51 50.83
N LYS A 353 6.82 27.68 51.85
CA LYS A 353 7.57 26.74 52.73
C LYS A 353 8.03 25.37 52.23
N LYS A 354 9.35 25.16 52.39
CA LYS A 354 10.12 23.91 52.27
C LYS A 354 9.69 22.85 53.29
N SER A 355 9.51 21.62 52.81
CA SER A 355 9.47 20.39 53.59
C SER A 355 10.44 19.37 52.98
N SER A 356 11.39 18.93 53.78
CA SER A 356 12.46 17.99 53.46
C SER A 356 11.91 16.55 53.36
N GLY A 357 12.04 15.92 52.20
CA GLY A 357 11.73 14.50 52.02
C GLY A 357 12.52 13.93 50.85
N LYS A 358 13.41 12.98 51.15
CA LYS A 358 14.29 12.23 50.23
C LYS A 358 13.64 11.95 48.86
N THR A 359 14.18 12.56 47.81
CA THR A 359 13.79 12.29 46.42
C THR A 359 14.21 10.87 46.05
N ARG A 360 13.23 9.95 45.98
CA ARG A 360 13.45 8.63 45.39
C ARG A 360 13.67 8.84 43.90
N ASN A 361 14.88 8.53 43.44
CA ASN A 361 15.25 8.56 42.02
C ASN A 361 14.30 7.67 41.19
N ILE A 362 13.37 8.30 40.46
CA ILE A 362 12.40 7.67 39.56
C ILE A 362 13.09 7.03 38.32
N PHE A 363 14.38 7.33 38.09
CA PHE A 363 15.13 6.88 36.92
C PHE A 363 15.71 5.46 36.97
N ARG A 364 15.41 4.63 37.99
CA ARG A 364 15.80 3.20 37.99
C ARG A 364 14.72 2.21 37.56
N LYS A 365 13.48 2.65 37.30
CA LYS A 365 12.39 1.75 36.88
C LYS A 365 12.22 1.58 35.36
N ALA A 366 12.93 2.35 34.54
CA ALA A 366 12.86 2.27 33.08
C ALA A 366 13.81 1.22 32.46
N LYS A 367 14.49 0.38 33.25
CA LYS A 367 15.42 -0.66 32.75
C LYS A 367 14.87 -2.10 32.85
N ARG A 368 13.58 -2.28 33.12
CA ARG A 368 12.93 -3.60 33.31
C ARG A 368 11.66 -3.85 32.49
N HIS A 369 11.42 -3.14 31.39
CA HIS A 369 10.57 -3.70 30.34
C HIS A 369 11.44 -4.51 29.40
N GLY A 370 11.62 -5.78 29.77
CA GLY A 370 12.27 -6.77 28.94
C GLY A 370 11.53 -6.87 27.60
N LEU A 371 12.21 -6.48 26.53
CA LEU A 371 11.97 -7.01 25.20
C LEU A 371 12.47 -8.46 25.20
N ASN A 372 11.75 -9.32 25.92
CA ASN A 372 11.75 -10.74 25.64
C ASN A 372 11.11 -10.90 24.27
N ARG A 373 11.97 -10.87 23.25
CA ARG A 373 11.67 -11.22 21.87
C ARG A 373 11.04 -12.60 21.84
N ARG A 374 9.72 -12.69 21.83
CA ARG A 374 9.03 -13.87 21.30
C ARG A 374 8.89 -13.64 19.81
N LYS A 375 9.72 -14.35 19.03
CA LYS A 375 9.55 -14.48 17.58
C LYS A 375 8.11 -14.92 17.31
N TYR A 376 7.29 -14.03 16.76
CA TYR A 376 6.08 -14.45 16.07
C TYR A 376 6.53 -15.07 14.76
N GLY A 377 6.32 -16.38 14.63
CA GLY A 377 6.65 -17.11 13.42
C GLY A 377 5.93 -16.49 12.23
N LYS A 378 6.69 -16.26 11.14
CA LYS A 378 6.12 -16.08 9.79
C LYS A 378 4.99 -17.11 9.66
N THR A 379 3.79 -16.68 9.26
CA THR A 379 2.75 -17.64 8.85
C THR A 379 3.38 -18.49 7.76
N ASP A 380 3.64 -19.75 8.08
CA ASP A 380 4.33 -20.65 7.18
C ASP A 380 3.36 -20.95 6.03
N GLY A 381 3.50 -20.24 4.91
CA GLY A 381 2.72 -20.49 3.70
C GLY A 381 2.78 -21.97 3.29
N LYS A 382 3.83 -22.69 3.72
CA LYS A 382 3.97 -24.14 3.56
C LYS A 382 2.86 -24.92 4.26
N ALA A 383 2.34 -24.48 5.39
CA ALA A 383 1.25 -25.16 6.09
C ALA A 383 -0.10 -24.99 5.38
N PHE A 384 -0.35 -23.81 4.80
CA PHE A 384 -1.55 -23.55 4.00
C PHE A 384 -1.50 -24.34 2.68
N MET A 385 -0.37 -24.28 1.99
CA MET A 385 -0.13 -25.05 0.76
C MET A 385 -0.15 -26.57 1.01
N ALA A 386 0.31 -27.04 2.17
CA ALA A 386 0.23 -28.46 2.54
C ALA A 386 -1.23 -28.90 2.76
N ASN A 387 -2.05 -28.07 3.41
CA ASN A 387 -3.47 -28.37 3.63
C ASN A 387 -4.26 -28.40 2.30
N GLU A 388 -3.98 -27.46 1.41
CA GLU A 388 -4.57 -27.38 0.08
C GLU A 388 -4.18 -28.60 -0.78
N ARG A 389 -2.90 -28.97 -0.78
CA ARG A 389 -2.42 -30.18 -1.48
C ARG A 389 -3.10 -31.46 -0.97
N THR A 390 -3.26 -31.60 0.35
CA THR A 390 -3.98 -32.76 0.91
C THR A 390 -5.43 -32.77 0.47
N PHE A 391 -6.13 -31.62 0.51
CA PHE A 391 -7.52 -31.52 0.08
C PHE A 391 -7.70 -31.86 -1.41
N LEU A 392 -6.82 -31.34 -2.28
CA LEU A 392 -6.84 -31.64 -3.71
C LEU A 392 -6.60 -33.13 -3.98
N ASN A 393 -5.69 -33.77 -3.25
CA ASN A 393 -5.48 -35.21 -3.37
C ASN A 393 -6.74 -36.00 -3.00
N TYR A 394 -7.49 -35.60 -1.96
CA TYR A 394 -8.75 -36.28 -1.59
C TYR A 394 -9.81 -36.15 -2.66
N ILE A 395 -10.02 -34.94 -3.20
CA ILE A 395 -10.98 -34.70 -4.29
C ILE A 395 -10.61 -35.51 -5.53
N GLN A 396 -9.32 -35.60 -5.85
CA GLN A 396 -8.86 -36.35 -7.02
C GLN A 396 -9.18 -37.85 -6.88
N TRP A 397 -8.94 -38.46 -5.72
CA TRP A 397 -9.26 -39.87 -5.48
C TRP A 397 -10.75 -40.14 -5.45
N THR A 398 -11.54 -39.31 -4.76
CA THR A 398 -13.01 -39.50 -4.70
C THR A 398 -13.66 -39.26 -6.06
N SER A 399 -13.18 -38.29 -6.84
CA SER A 399 -13.66 -38.05 -8.21
C SER A 399 -13.33 -39.21 -9.16
N SER A 400 -12.14 -39.80 -9.03
CA SER A 400 -11.76 -40.98 -9.83
C SER A 400 -12.63 -42.20 -9.49
N LEU A 401 -12.91 -42.40 -8.20
CA LEU A 401 -13.77 -43.49 -7.73
C LEU A 401 -15.23 -43.28 -8.14
N ALA A 402 -15.76 -42.06 -8.02
CA ALA A 402 -17.11 -41.72 -8.47
C ALA A 402 -17.26 -41.94 -9.99
N THR A 403 -16.24 -41.57 -10.78
CA THR A 403 -16.23 -41.79 -12.23
C THR A 403 -16.24 -43.28 -12.58
N PHE A 404 -15.48 -44.10 -11.83
CA PHE A 404 -15.50 -45.55 -11.98
C PHE A 404 -16.88 -46.16 -11.64
N CYS A 405 -17.52 -45.71 -10.56
CA CYS A 405 -18.85 -46.17 -10.16
C CYS A 405 -19.94 -45.78 -11.17
N VAL A 406 -19.87 -44.58 -11.75
CA VAL A 406 -20.77 -44.16 -12.84
C VAL A 406 -20.56 -45.04 -14.08
N GLY A 407 -19.31 -45.41 -14.38
CA GLY A 407 -19.00 -46.35 -15.46
C GLY A 407 -19.60 -47.75 -15.23
N LEU A 408 -19.56 -48.26 -13.99
CA LEU A 408 -20.22 -49.52 -13.64
C LEU A 408 -21.74 -49.43 -13.74
N LEU A 409 -22.34 -48.32 -13.33
CA LEU A 409 -23.78 -48.09 -13.42
C LEU A 409 -24.28 -48.14 -14.88
N GLN A 410 -23.44 -47.69 -15.82
CA GLN A 410 -23.76 -47.69 -17.25
C GLN A 410 -23.73 -49.10 -17.89
N ILE A 411 -22.93 -50.01 -17.32
CA ILE A 411 -22.73 -51.38 -17.83
C ILE A 411 -23.66 -52.39 -17.10
N ALA A 412 -24.11 -52.05 -15.89
CA ALA A 412 -24.90 -52.92 -15.04
C ALA A 412 -26.33 -53.14 -15.55
N THR A 413 -26.68 -54.40 -15.82
CA THR A 413 -28.04 -54.80 -16.25
C THR A 413 -28.88 -55.43 -15.13
N GLY A 414 -28.33 -55.65 -13.94
CA GLY A 414 -29.01 -56.27 -12.80
C GLY A 414 -29.35 -55.28 -11.68
N ASN A 415 -30.52 -55.44 -11.06
CA ASN A 415 -31.00 -54.60 -9.95
C ASN A 415 -30.02 -54.57 -8.75
N GLU A 416 -29.37 -55.68 -8.45
CA GLU A 416 -28.38 -55.77 -7.35
C GLU A 416 -27.15 -54.89 -7.59
N VAL A 417 -26.67 -54.81 -8.84
CA VAL A 417 -25.50 -54.01 -9.20
C VAL A 417 -25.83 -52.51 -9.18
N LEU A 418 -27.07 -52.15 -9.50
CA LEU A 418 -27.60 -50.78 -9.37
C LEU A 418 -27.65 -50.33 -7.91
N TYR A 419 -28.13 -51.17 -6.98
CA TYR A 419 -28.16 -50.84 -5.56
C TYR A 419 -26.76 -50.66 -4.97
N VAL A 420 -25.84 -51.58 -5.27
CA VAL A 420 -24.44 -51.51 -4.80
C VAL A 420 -23.74 -50.27 -5.35
N SER A 421 -23.90 -49.97 -6.65
CA SER A 421 -23.27 -48.80 -7.27
C SER A 421 -23.82 -47.48 -6.71
N SER A 422 -25.14 -47.40 -6.46
CA SER A 422 -25.78 -46.22 -5.86
C SER A 422 -25.34 -45.99 -4.41
N ALA A 423 -25.17 -47.06 -3.63
CA ALA A 423 -24.67 -46.97 -2.26
C ALA A 423 -23.21 -46.46 -2.20
N ILE A 424 -22.36 -46.88 -3.14
CA ILE A 424 -20.97 -46.42 -3.22
C ILE A 424 -20.88 -44.94 -3.64
N ILE A 425 -21.76 -44.48 -4.54
CA ILE A 425 -21.84 -43.06 -4.92
C ILE A 425 -22.27 -42.20 -3.72
N ALA A 426 -23.32 -42.60 -3.00
CA ALA A 426 -23.77 -41.89 -1.80
C ALA A 426 -22.66 -41.83 -0.73
N PHE A 427 -21.87 -42.88 -0.58
CA PHE A 427 -20.70 -42.89 0.30
C PHE A 427 -19.60 -41.91 -0.15
N CYS A 428 -19.34 -41.81 -1.46
CA CYS A 428 -18.40 -40.84 -2.02
C CYS A 428 -18.85 -39.39 -1.74
N ASP A 429 -20.14 -39.10 -1.86
CA ASP A 429 -20.70 -37.77 -1.57
C ASP A 429 -20.54 -37.39 -0.10
N VAL A 430 -20.77 -38.33 0.82
CA VAL A 430 -20.52 -38.13 2.26
C VAL A 430 -19.05 -37.86 2.54
N LEU A 431 -18.13 -38.54 1.85
CA LEU A 431 -16.69 -38.31 1.99
C LEU A 431 -16.24 -36.95 1.46
N ILE A 432 -16.79 -36.51 0.33
CA ILE A 432 -16.52 -35.18 -0.24
C ILE A 432 -17.04 -34.09 0.71
N ALA A 433 -18.24 -34.27 1.25
CA ALA A 433 -18.81 -33.37 2.25
C ALA A 433 -17.93 -33.31 3.51
N TYR A 434 -17.49 -34.46 4.02
CA TYR A 434 -16.59 -34.55 5.18
C TYR A 434 -15.25 -33.86 4.94
N ALA A 435 -14.58 -34.14 3.82
CA ALA A 435 -13.29 -33.53 3.46
C ALA A 435 -13.41 -31.99 3.34
N THR A 436 -14.52 -31.51 2.78
CA THR A 436 -14.83 -30.09 2.65
C THR A 436 -15.06 -29.45 4.02
N ILE A 437 -15.84 -30.08 4.89
CA ILE A 437 -16.10 -29.60 6.26
C ILE A 437 -14.79 -29.51 7.07
N ILE A 438 -13.93 -30.54 7.01
CA ILE A 438 -12.65 -30.53 7.73
C ILE A 438 -11.71 -29.45 7.18
N TYR A 439 -11.64 -29.27 5.87
CA TYR A 439 -10.87 -28.19 5.25
C TYR A 439 -11.33 -26.81 5.76
N HIS A 440 -12.64 -26.57 5.82
CA HIS A 440 -13.21 -25.33 6.33
C HIS A 440 -13.01 -25.14 7.83
N LEU A 441 -13.19 -26.17 8.65
CA LEU A 441 -12.92 -26.11 10.09
C LEU A 441 -11.45 -25.83 10.37
N ARG A 442 -10.53 -26.44 9.61
CA ARG A 442 -9.09 -26.19 9.74
C ARG A 442 -8.74 -24.77 9.28
N ARG A 443 -9.34 -24.29 8.19
CA ARG A 443 -9.19 -22.88 7.74
C ARG A 443 -9.67 -21.90 8.81
N ILE A 444 -10.86 -22.11 9.38
CA ILE A 444 -11.43 -21.25 10.42
C ILE A 444 -10.56 -21.30 11.69
N TYR A 445 -10.12 -22.50 12.10
CA TYR A 445 -9.20 -22.66 13.22
C TYR A 445 -7.88 -21.91 12.99
N PHE A 446 -7.30 -21.98 11.79
CA PHE A 446 -6.12 -21.20 11.43
C PHE A 446 -6.40 -19.71 11.53
N VAL A 447 -7.46 -19.21 10.89
CA VAL A 447 -7.83 -17.80 10.89
C VAL A 447 -8.00 -17.25 12.32
N ASN A 448 -8.66 -18.02 13.19
CA ASN A 448 -8.97 -17.60 14.55
C ASN A 448 -7.77 -17.71 15.51
N ASN A 449 -6.79 -18.59 15.25
CA ASN A 449 -5.63 -18.83 16.14
C ASN A 449 -4.29 -18.28 15.62
N ILE A 450 -4.28 -17.50 14.54
CA ILE A 450 -3.08 -16.79 14.03
C ILE A 450 -2.43 -15.90 15.09
N THR A 451 -3.22 -15.34 16.02
CA THR A 451 -2.72 -14.38 17.02
C THR A 451 -2.13 -15.02 18.27
N SER A 452 -2.46 -16.29 18.59
CA SER A 452 -2.19 -16.87 19.91
C SER A 452 -1.07 -17.92 19.97
N LYS A 453 -0.80 -18.69 18.91
CA LYS A 453 0.09 -19.88 18.99
C LYS A 453 1.12 -20.06 17.87
N GLY A 454 1.41 -19.01 17.10
CA GLY A 454 2.52 -19.04 16.12
C GLY A 454 2.35 -20.11 15.03
N GLY A 455 1.12 -20.40 14.61
CA GLY A 455 0.84 -21.20 13.41
C GLY A 455 0.99 -22.73 13.55
N ARG A 456 1.16 -23.29 14.75
CA ARG A 456 1.17 -24.76 14.93
C ARG A 456 -0.24 -25.32 15.04
N VAL A 457 -0.57 -26.29 14.19
CA VAL A 457 -1.83 -27.04 14.22
C VAL A 457 -1.81 -28.03 15.40
N PRO A 458 -2.91 -28.17 16.17
CA PRO A 458 -3.02 -29.21 17.19
C PRO A 458 -2.79 -30.61 16.60
N ARG A 459 -2.10 -31.47 17.34
CA ARG A 459 -1.90 -32.89 16.98
C ARG A 459 -3.21 -33.67 16.82
N SER A 460 -4.33 -33.19 17.37
CA SER A 460 -5.65 -33.81 17.20
C SER A 460 -6.15 -33.81 15.75
N PHE A 461 -5.66 -32.89 14.91
CA PHE A 461 -5.94 -32.90 13.48
C PHE A 461 -5.10 -33.93 12.70
N ASN A 462 -4.16 -34.62 13.38
CA ASN A 462 -3.32 -35.66 12.78
C ASN A 462 -3.87 -37.09 12.96
N GLU A 463 -5.13 -37.26 13.39
CA GLU A 463 -5.78 -38.58 13.55
C GLU A 463 -6.18 -39.24 12.21
N TRP A 464 -5.38 -39.03 11.17
CA TRP A 464 -5.50 -39.60 9.82
C TRP A 464 -5.46 -41.12 9.79
N LYS A 465 -4.85 -41.75 10.81
CA LYS A 465 -4.78 -43.21 10.91
C LYS A 465 -6.16 -43.84 11.11
N VAL A 466 -7.07 -43.17 11.82
CA VAL A 466 -8.39 -43.71 12.11
C VAL A 466 -9.25 -43.72 10.85
N ILE A 467 -9.24 -42.62 10.09
CA ILE A 467 -10.02 -42.49 8.85
C ILE A 467 -9.49 -43.44 7.77
N SER A 468 -8.16 -43.53 7.59
CA SER A 468 -7.56 -44.50 6.66
C SER A 468 -7.89 -45.95 7.03
N THR A 469 -7.97 -46.26 8.33
CA THR A 469 -8.34 -47.60 8.80
C THR A 469 -9.81 -47.89 8.54
N ILE A 470 -10.71 -46.92 8.80
CA ILE A 470 -12.15 -47.05 8.49
C ILE A 470 -12.38 -47.20 6.98
N MET A 471 -11.65 -46.45 6.15
CA MET A 471 -11.71 -46.58 4.69
C MET A 471 -11.24 -47.95 4.21
N THR A 472 -10.16 -48.48 4.80
CA THR A 472 -9.64 -49.81 4.45
C THR A 472 -10.62 -50.91 4.84
N VAL A 473 -11.22 -50.81 6.03
CA VAL A 473 -12.24 -51.77 6.51
C VAL A 473 -13.50 -51.71 5.66
N PHE A 474 -13.96 -50.51 5.29
CA PHE A 474 -15.11 -50.34 4.40
C PHE A 474 -14.83 -50.92 3.00
N PHE A 475 -13.63 -50.68 2.44
CA PHE A 475 -13.23 -51.25 1.15
C PHE A 475 -13.16 -52.79 1.20
N ILE A 476 -12.61 -53.36 2.28
CA ILE A 476 -12.57 -54.81 2.46
C ILE A 476 -14.00 -55.38 2.56
N ALA A 477 -14.92 -54.70 3.26
CA ALA A 477 -16.30 -55.13 3.41
C ALA A 477 -17.08 -55.09 2.08
N VAL A 478 -16.98 -53.99 1.33
CA VAL A 478 -17.63 -53.85 0.02
C VAL A 478 -17.06 -54.84 -0.99
N ASN A 479 -15.74 -55.00 -1.04
CA ASN A 479 -15.10 -55.93 -1.97
C ASN A 479 -15.43 -57.39 -1.62
N SER A 480 -15.47 -57.74 -0.32
CA SER A 480 -15.94 -59.06 0.13
C SER A 480 -17.41 -59.31 -0.22
N TYR A 481 -18.26 -58.28 -0.15
CA TYR A 481 -19.67 -58.38 -0.52
C TYR A 481 -19.88 -58.54 -2.04
N ILE A 482 -19.10 -57.84 -2.86
CA ILE A 482 -19.11 -58.00 -4.32
C ILE A 482 -18.63 -59.41 -4.72
N ILE A 483 -17.57 -59.91 -4.08
CA ILE A 483 -17.07 -61.29 -4.29
C ILE A 483 -18.13 -62.31 -3.85
N TYR A 484 -18.83 -62.08 -2.73
CA TYR A 484 -19.95 -62.92 -2.30
C TYR A 484 -21.09 -62.95 -3.32
N LEU A 485 -21.51 -61.79 -3.83
CA LEU A 485 -22.57 -61.72 -4.85
C LEU A 485 -22.15 -62.43 -6.15
N TRP A 486 -20.90 -62.24 -6.59
CA TRP A 486 -20.37 -62.87 -7.79
C TRP A 486 -20.26 -64.40 -7.66
N THR A 487 -19.82 -64.89 -6.50
CA THR A 487 -19.74 -66.34 -6.21
C THR A 487 -21.13 -66.96 -6.01
N ALA A 488 -22.08 -66.26 -5.39
CA ALA A 488 -23.47 -66.71 -5.23
C ALA A 488 -24.22 -66.79 -6.58
N GLN A 489 -23.89 -65.93 -7.54
CA GLN A 489 -24.40 -65.99 -8.92
C GLN A 489 -23.84 -67.19 -9.68
N SER A 490 -22.58 -67.56 -9.44
CA SER A 490 -21.97 -68.74 -10.07
C SER A 490 -22.56 -70.07 -9.57
N SER A 491 -22.94 -70.18 -8.29
CA SER A 491 -23.53 -71.40 -7.73
C SER A 491 -25.01 -71.62 -8.13
N THR A 492 -25.76 -70.55 -8.41
CA THR A 492 -27.12 -70.64 -8.98
C THR A 492 -27.09 -71.08 -10.45
N SER A 493 -26.06 -70.69 -11.21
CA SER A 493 -25.90 -71.15 -12.60
C SER A 493 -25.53 -72.64 -12.72
N SER A 494 -24.79 -73.20 -11.75
CA SER A 494 -24.50 -74.64 -11.69
C SER A 494 -25.67 -75.51 -11.19
N GLY A 495 -26.63 -74.94 -10.44
CA GLY A 495 -27.84 -75.66 -9.99
C GLY A 495 -28.88 -75.83 -11.10
N VAL A 496 -28.95 -74.88 -12.03
CA VAL A 496 -29.87 -74.96 -13.19
C VAL A 496 -29.31 -75.87 -14.29
N ALA A 497 -27.99 -75.97 -14.43
CA ALA A 497 -27.36 -76.90 -15.39
C ALA A 497 -27.54 -78.39 -15.00
N ASN A 498 -27.61 -78.71 -13.70
CA ASN A 498 -27.78 -80.09 -13.23
C ASN A 498 -29.24 -80.57 -13.13
N THR A 499 -30.23 -79.68 -13.28
CA THR A 499 -31.65 -80.04 -13.27
C THR A 499 -32.22 -80.29 -14.67
N ILE A 500 -31.55 -79.81 -15.73
CA ILE A 500 -31.97 -80.03 -17.13
C ILE A 500 -31.44 -81.37 -17.70
N ILE A 501 -30.54 -82.07 -17.01
CA ILE A 501 -29.97 -83.37 -17.48
C ILE A 501 -30.66 -84.60 -16.86
N LEU A 502 -31.64 -84.44 -15.95
CA LEU A 502 -32.33 -85.57 -15.28
C LEU A 502 -33.84 -85.67 -15.59
N GLN A 503 -34.27 -85.24 -16.77
CA GLN A 503 -35.54 -85.69 -17.37
C GLN A 503 -35.31 -86.04 -18.85
N SER A 504 -34.71 -87.20 -19.07
CA SER A 504 -34.87 -88.03 -20.27
C SER A 504 -35.00 -89.48 -19.86
#